data_AF-A0A7Z9SY80-F1
#
_entry.id   AF-A0A7Z9SY80-F1
#
_cell.length_a   1.000
_cell.length_b   1.000
_cell.length_c   1.000
_cell.angle_alpha   90.00
_cell.angle_beta   90.00
_cell.angle_gamma   90.00
#
_symmetry.space_group_name_H-M   'P 1'
#
loop_
_entity.id
_entity.type
_entity.pdbx_description
1 polymer ?
#
loop_
_entity_poly.entity_id
_entity_poly.type
_entity_poly.pdbx_seq_one_letter_code
_entity_poly.pdbx_strand_id
1 'polypeptide(L)' 'MSGKRLKICRSRTGMTTGTSPGTIISADKNSFLVSCGSGSLQVLEVQVEGKKRMSAREYLAGAKLTSGDCFDSTG' A
#
# COMPACT_ATOMS: atom_id res chain seq x y z
N MET A 1 -8.34 -15.68 -6.89
CA MET A 1 -7.07 -15.59 -6.15
C MET A 1 -7.35 -14.90 -4.82
N SER A 2 -6.91 -15.45 -3.69
CA SER A 2 -7.40 -15.11 -2.34
C SER A 2 -7.30 -13.61 -2.04
N GLY A 3 -8.44 -12.91 -2.16
CA GLY A 3 -8.62 -11.51 -1.80
C GLY A 3 -8.56 -11.30 -0.29
N LYS A 4 -7.36 -11.42 0.28
CA LYS A 4 -7.13 -11.07 1.68
C LYS A 4 -7.20 -9.55 1.78
N ARG A 5 -8.16 -9.01 2.54
CA ARG A 5 -8.24 -7.55 2.69
C ARG A 5 -7.04 -7.06 3.47
N LEU A 6 -6.40 -6.03 2.94
CA LEU A 6 -5.37 -5.27 3.62
C LEU A 6 -6.02 -3.98 4.12
N LYS A 7 -6.21 -3.87 5.43
CA LYS A 7 -6.73 -2.64 6.03
C LYS A 7 -5.58 -1.69 6.31
N ILE A 8 -5.67 -0.46 5.80
CA ILE A 8 -4.71 0.59 6.12
C ILE A 8 -5.06 1.15 7.50
N CYS A 9 -4.16 0.98 8.46
CA CYS A 9 -4.36 1.49 9.82
C CYS A 9 -3.78 2.89 9.99
N ARG A 10 -2.65 3.17 9.34
CA ARG A 10 -2.01 4.47 9.36
C ARG A 10 -1.44 4.79 8.00
N SER A 11 -1.80 5.97 7.51
CA SER A 11 -1.31 6.51 6.26
C SER A 11 -1.15 8.02 6.34
N ARG A 12 -0.41 8.57 5.39
CA ARG A 12 -0.16 9.98 5.21
C ARG A 12 -0.48 10.34 3.77
N THR A 13 -1.17 11.44 3.55
CA THR A 13 -1.41 11.96 2.22
C THR A 13 -0.16 12.63 1.68
N GLY A 14 0.11 12.43 0.40
CA GLY A 14 1.16 13.09 -0.36
C GLY A 14 0.57 13.73 -1.62
N MET A 15 1.29 14.67 -2.21
CA MET A 15 0.84 15.42 -3.39
C MET A 15 1.31 14.79 -4.71
N THR A 16 1.85 13.57 -4.68
CA THR A 16 2.39 12.93 -5.88
C THR A 16 1.24 12.47 -6.77
N THR A 17 1.25 12.92 -8.03
CA THR A 17 0.24 12.60 -9.04
C THR A 17 0.93 12.16 -10.34
N GLY A 18 0.19 11.47 -11.22
CA GLY A 18 0.71 11.06 -12.53
C GLY A 18 0.77 9.54 -12.79
N THR A 19 0.25 8.73 -11.86
CA THR A 19 0.13 7.27 -12.02
C THR A 19 -1.31 6.83 -11.85
N SER A 20 -1.66 5.68 -12.44
CA SER A 20 -2.99 5.08 -12.30
C SER A 20 -3.36 4.89 -10.82
N PRO A 21 -4.63 5.14 -10.44
CA PRO A 21 -5.10 4.92 -9.07
C PRO A 21 -4.88 3.45 -8.68
N GLY A 22 -4.29 3.22 -7.52
CA GLY A 22 -3.90 1.89 -7.02
C GLY A 22 -2.45 1.51 -7.32
N THR A 23 -1.71 2.27 -8.13
CA THR A 23 -0.31 1.98 -8.47
C THR A 23 0.66 2.38 -7.36
N ILE A 24 1.62 1.52 -7.03
CA ILE A 24 2.74 1.83 -6.13
C ILE A 24 3.71 2.77 -6.83
N ILE A 25 3.83 4.00 -6.34
CA ILE A 25 4.79 4.99 -6.82
C ILE A 25 6.20 4.64 -6.32
N SER A 26 6.32 4.32 -5.02
CA SER A 26 7.58 3.93 -4.40
C SER A 26 7.31 3.02 -3.21
N ALA A 27 8.18 2.05 -2.97
CA ALA A 27 8.14 1.18 -1.81
C ALA A 27 9.47 1.29 -1.05
N ASP A 28 9.43 1.98 0.09
CA ASP A 28 10.55 2.07 1.02
C ASP A 28 10.47 0.96 2.06
N LYS A 29 11.61 0.66 2.68
CA LYS A 29 11.74 -0.37 3.73
C LYS A 29 10.80 -0.14 4.93
N ASN A 30 10.34 1.08 5.13
CA ASN A 30 9.49 1.47 6.26
C ASN A 30 8.05 1.84 5.86
N SER A 31 7.78 2.14 4.58
CA SER A 31 6.50 2.65 4.09
C SER A 31 6.41 2.53 2.58
N PHE A 32 5.21 2.53 2.00
CA PHE A 32 5.06 2.58 0.55
C PHE A 32 4.05 3.65 0.13
N LEU A 33 4.28 4.28 -1.01
CA LEU A 33 3.45 5.30 -1.62
C LEU A 33 2.59 4.68 -2.70
N VAL A 34 1.28 4.86 -2.56
CA VAL A 34 0.27 4.43 -3.53
C VAL A 34 -0.30 5.66 -4.22
N SER A 35 -0.37 5.66 -5.54
CA SER A 35 -1.06 6.67 -6.32
C SER A 35 -2.56 6.51 -6.13
N CYS A 36 -3.25 7.59 -5.79
CA CYS A 36 -4.70 7.64 -5.77
C CYS A 36 -5.21 8.44 -6.96
N GLY A 37 -6.54 8.46 -7.18
CA GLY A 37 -7.14 9.25 -8.25
C GLY A 37 -6.82 10.75 -8.17
N SER A 38 -6.56 11.24 -6.95
CA SER A 38 -6.00 12.58 -6.72
C SER A 38 -4.98 12.52 -5.58
N GLY A 39 -3.73 12.88 -5.88
CA GLY A 39 -2.59 12.76 -4.97
C GLY A 39 -2.12 11.32 -4.76
N SER A 40 -1.35 11.15 -3.69
CA SER A 40 -0.76 9.86 -3.30
C SER A 40 -1.04 9.57 -1.83
N LEU A 41 -1.02 8.30 -1.46
CA LEU A 41 -1.21 7.83 -0.10
C LEU A 41 0.01 7.03 0.34
N GLN A 42 0.77 7.57 1.28
CA GLN A 42 1.89 6.90 1.93
C GLN A 42 1.38 6.03 3.08
N VAL A 43 1.53 4.72 2.97
CA VAL A 43 1.07 3.76 3.97
C VAL A 43 2.21 3.44 4.95
N LEU A 44 1.93 3.61 6.23
CA LEU A 44 2.87 3.42 7.34
C LEU A 44 2.55 2.15 8.13
N GLU A 45 1.26 1.84 8.32
CA GLU A 45 0.79 0.66 9.05
C GLU A 45 -0.40 0.01 8.35
N VAL A 46 -0.39 -1.32 8.32
CA VAL A 46 -1.39 -2.15 7.65
C VAL A 46 -1.82 -3.30 8.52
N GLN A 47 -2.99 -3.86 8.24
CA GLN A 47 -3.52 -5.04 8.89
C GLN A 47 -4.06 -6.00 7.84
N VAL A 48 -3.41 -7.15 7.72
CA VAL A 48 -3.88 -8.24 6.87
C VAL A 48 -5.03 -8.95 7.58
N GLU A 49 -6.09 -9.30 6.87
CA GLU A 49 -7.16 -10.13 7.44
C GLU A 49 -6.63 -11.43 8.06
N GLY A 50 -7.04 -11.68 9.30
CA GLY A 50 -6.55 -12.79 10.12
C GLY A 50 -5.19 -12.56 10.80
N LYS A 51 -4.56 -11.39 10.65
CA LYS A 51 -3.32 -11.01 11.36
C LYS A 51 -3.48 -9.73 12.19
N LYS A 52 -2.54 -9.52 13.12
CA LYS A 52 -2.40 -8.27 13.88
C LYS A 52 -1.99 -7.12 12.94
N ARG A 53 -2.26 -5.89 13.38
CA ARG A 53 -1.71 -4.68 12.76
C ARG A 53 -0.20 -4.76 12.80
N MET A 54 0.43 -4.42 11.69
CA MET A 54 1.88 -4.48 11.51
C MET A 54 2.35 -3.24 10.74
N SER A 55 3.60 -2.87 10.95
CA SER A 55 4.19 -1.76 10.20
C SER A 55 4.32 -2.13 8.73
N ALA A 56 4.31 -1.14 7.84
CA ALA A 56 4.58 -1.37 6.42
C ALA A 56 5.93 -2.08 6.22
N ARG A 57 6.92 -1.82 7.08
CA ARG A 57 8.17 -2.61 7.14
C ARG A 57 7.96 -4.11 7.31
N GLU A 58 7.16 -4.52 8.28
CA GLU A 58 6.90 -5.94 8.55
C GLU A 58 6.10 -6.57 7.41
N TYR A 59 5.15 -5.81 6.86
CA TYR A 59 4.43 -6.22 5.68
C TYR A 59 5.37 -6.43 4.50
N LEU A 60 6.27 -5.49 4.21
CA LEU A 60 7.24 -5.55 3.12
C LEU A 60 8.32 -6.64 3.33
N ALA A 61 8.59 -7.00 4.58
CA ALA A 61 9.48 -8.12 4.88
C ALA A 61 8.86 -9.48 4.47
N GLY A 62 7.53 -9.60 4.54
CA GLY A 62 6.80 -10.81 4.15
C GLY A 62 6.16 -10.76 2.76
N ALA A 63 5.90 -9.57 2.22
CA ALA A 63 5.29 -9.30 0.93
C ALA A 63 6.24 -8.45 0.09
N LYS A 64 6.67 -8.96 -1.06
CA LYS A 64 7.44 -8.16 -2.01
C LYS A 64 6.48 -7.20 -2.72
N LEU A 65 6.49 -5.94 -2.29
CA LEU A 65 5.82 -4.85 -2.99
C LEU A 65 6.87 -4.06 -3.74
N THR A 66 6.69 -3.87 -5.03
CA THR A 66 7.62 -3.12 -5.88
C THR A 66 6.95 -1.90 -6.50
N SER A 67 7.73 -0.86 -6.81
CA SER A 67 7.24 0.28 -7.58
C SER A 67 6.71 -0.20 -8.93
N GLY A 68 5.48 0.16 -9.27
CA GLY A 68 4.76 -0.32 -10.46
C GLY A 68 3.72 -1.42 -10.18
N ASP A 69 3.71 -2.04 -8.99
CA ASP A 69 2.60 -2.92 -8.59
C ASP A 69 1.28 -2.13 -8.55
N CYS A 70 0.17 -2.78 -8.88
CA CYS A 70 -1.16 -2.18 -8.79
C CYS A 70 -2.02 -2.97 -7.81
N PHE A 71 -2.58 -2.29 -6.81
CA PHE A 71 -3.65 -2.85 -6.00
C PHE A 71 -4.94 -2.82 -6.81
N ASP A 72 -5.15 -3.86 -7.63
CA ASP A 72 -6.39 -4.04 -8.35
C ASP A 72 -7.49 -4.48 -7.36
N SER A 73 -8.45 -3.59 -7.12
CA SER A 73 -9.62 -3.86 -6.28
C SER A 73 -10.81 -4.35 -7.12
N THR A 74 -10.58 -5.17 -8.14
CA THR A 74 -11.69 -5.82 -8.88
C THR A 74 -12.22 -6.98 -8.04
N GLY A 75 -13.16 -6.66 -7.15
CA GLY A 75 -14.10 -7.60 -6.55
C GLY A 75 -15.44 -7.49 -7.26
#